data_AF-A0A9Q4DNG6-F1
#
_entry.id   AF-A0A9Q4DNG6-F1
#
_cell.length_a   1.000
_cell.length_b   1.000
_cell.length_c   1.000
_cell.angle_alpha   90.00
_cell.angle_beta   90.00
_cell.angle_gamma   90.00
#
_symmetry.space_group_name_H-M   'P 1'
#
loop_
_entity.id
_entity.type
_entity.pdbx_description
1 polymer ?
#
loop_
_entity_poly.entity_id
_entity_poly.type
_entity_poly.pdbx_seq_one_letter_code
_entity_poly.pdbx_strand_id
1 'polypeptide(L)' 'MKFLLSVIAGMLILAFFLFWKVQPSDWIQIETNSPQVKQSVRMAGSTLQIKHIIKDDAGKETMAISNGISGPK' A
#
# COMPACT_ATOMS: atom_id res chain seq x y z
N MET A 1 41.21 7.14 7.39
CA MET A 1 39.91 7.79 7.71
C MET A 1 39.11 8.20 6.48
N LYS A 2 39.68 8.89 5.48
CA LYS A 2 38.97 9.30 4.25
C LYS A 2 38.31 8.16 3.47
N PHE A 3 38.97 7.00 3.35
CA PHE A 3 38.40 5.82 2.69
C PHE A 3 37.17 5.27 3.41
N LEU A 4 37.21 5.19 4.75
CA LEU A 4 36.09 4.71 5.56
C LEU A 4 34.87 5.63 5.41
N LEU A 5 35.09 6.94 5.43
CA LEU A 5 34.05 7.95 5.19
C LEU A 5 33.43 7.82 3.80
N SER A 6 34.23 7.56 2.77
CA SER A 6 33.75 7.34 1.40
C SER A 6 32.85 6.09 1.30
N VAL A 7 33.24 4.99 1.95
CA VAL A 7 32.44 3.76 1.99
C VAL A 7 31.11 3.99 2.69
N ILE A 8 31.11 4.67 3.84
CA ILE A 8 29.87 5.00 4.59
C ILE A 8 28.95 5.88 3.74
N ALA A 9 29.49 6.89 3.07
CA ALA A 9 28.72 7.75 2.18
C ALA A 9 28.08 6.96 1.03
N GLY A 10 28.83 6.05 0.40
CA GLY A 10 28.31 5.17 -0.65
C GLY A 10 27.18 4.27 -0.16
N MET A 11 27.32 3.67 1.03
CA MET A 11 26.29 2.81 1.63
C MET A 11 25.02 3.59 1.99
N LEU A 12 25.16 4.83 2.48
CA LEU A 12 24.01 5.71 2.76
C LEU A 12 23.27 6.07 1.48
N ILE A 13 23.97 6.47 0.42
CA ILE A 13 23.37 6.79 -0.88
C ILE A 13 22.61 5.59 -1.43
N LEU A 14 23.19 4.39 -1.35
CA LEU A 14 22.54 3.15 -1.77
C LEU A 14 21.27 2.86 -0.94
N ALA A 15 21.32 3.03 0.38
CA ALA A 15 20.18 2.83 1.25
C ALA A 15 19.03 3.81 0.94
N PHE A 16 19.34 5.09 0.72
CA PHE A 16 18.35 6.09 0.30
C PHE A 16 17.74 5.76 -1.05
N PHE A 17 18.55 5.31 -2.01
CA PHE A 17 18.06 4.90 -3.32
C PHE A 17 17.09 3.71 -3.24
N LEU A 18 17.43 2.68 -2.45
CA LEU A 18 16.57 1.52 -2.24
C LEU A 18 15.27 1.90 -1.53
N PHE A 19 15.34 2.78 -0.52
CA PHE A 19 14.15 3.27 0.18
C PHE A 19 13.21 4.04 -0.76
N TRP A 20 13.77 4.87 -1.65
CA TRP A 20 12.98 5.60 -2.65
C TRP A 20 12.32 4.67 -3.67
N LYS A 21 12.97 3.55 -4.01
CA LYS A 21 12.48 2.57 -5.00
C LYS A 21 11.40 1.64 -4.44
N VAL A 22 11.22 1.58 -3.12
CA VAL A 22 10.06 0.91 -2.51
C VAL A 22 8.82 1.74 -2.84
N GLN A 23 8.08 1.32 -3.87
CA GLN A 23 6.74 1.83 -4.10
C GLN A 23 5.85 1.40 -2.92
N PRO A 24 5.03 2.31 -2.37
CA PRO A 24 3.92 1.89 -1.53
C PRO A 24 3.05 0.92 -2.36
N SER A 25 2.49 -0.12 -1.73
CA SER A 25 1.53 -0.96 -2.44
C SER A 25 0.34 -0.11 -2.84
N ASP A 26 0.25 0.20 -4.13
CA ASP A 26 -0.84 0.95 -4.69
C ASP A 26 -2.16 0.21 -4.49
N TRP A 27 -3.21 0.98 -4.23
CA TRP A 27 -4.57 0.46 -4.12
C TRP A 27 -5.08 0.14 -5.53
N ILE A 28 -5.40 -1.12 -5.78
CA ILE A 28 -5.99 -1.59 -7.02
C ILE A 28 -7.50 -1.61 -6.85
N GLN A 29 -8.24 -0.88 -7.70
CA GLN A 29 -9.70 -0.90 -7.68
C GLN A 29 -10.22 -2.24 -8.21
N ILE A 30 -11.18 -2.84 -7.50
CA ILE A 30 -11.90 -4.04 -7.92
C ILE A 30 -13.28 -3.62 -8.41
N GLU A 31 -13.68 -4.18 -9.54
CA GLU A 31 -15.03 -4.03 -10.06
C GLU A 31 -16.02 -4.83 -9.20
N THR A 32 -17.03 -4.14 -8.69
CA THR A 32 -18.10 -4.76 -7.89
C THR A 32 -19.40 -4.67 -8.66
N ASN A 33 -20.31 -5.62 -8.44
CA ASN A 33 -21.63 -5.65 -9.09
C ASN A 33 -22.58 -4.54 -8.59
N SER A 34 -22.15 -3.68 -7.65
CA SER A 34 -22.96 -2.58 -7.13
C SER A 34 -22.35 -1.23 -7.49
N PRO A 35 -23.08 -0.35 -8.21
CA PRO A 35 -22.59 0.98 -8.55
C PRO A 35 -22.35 1.89 -7.32
N GLN A 36 -22.95 1.54 -6.17
CA GLN A 36 -22.80 2.27 -4.90
C GLN A 36 -21.60 1.79 -4.07
N VAL A 37 -20.94 0.70 -4.46
CA VAL A 37 -19.84 0.08 -3.71
C VAL A 37 -18.56 0.13 -4.54
N LYS A 38 -17.59 0.93 -4.08
CA LYS A 38 -16.23 0.89 -4.62
C LYS A 38 -15.34 0.10 -3.67
N GLN A 39 -14.70 -0.94 -4.18
CA GLN A 39 -13.70 -1.72 -3.44
C GLN A 39 -12.32 -1.51 -4.04
N SER A 40 -11.32 -1.47 -3.18
CA SER A 40 -9.92 -1.47 -3.60
C SER A 40 -9.10 -2.36 -2.69
N VAL A 41 -8.08 -3.00 -3.24
CA VAL A 41 -7.19 -3.91 -2.50
C VAL A 41 -5.75 -3.49 -2.63
N ARG A 42 -4.96 -3.78 -1.60
CA ARG A 42 -3.51 -3.65 -1.64
C ARG A 42 -2.83 -4.72 -0.80
N MET A 43 -1.56 -4.97 -1.07
CA MET A 43 -0.71 -5.79 -0.22
C MET A 43 0.06 -4.91 0.76
N ALA A 44 -0.30 -4.96 2.04
CA ALA A 44 0.46 -4.32 3.11
C ALA A 44 1.39 -5.36 3.75
N GLY A 45 2.61 -5.49 3.18
CA GLY A 45 3.53 -6.56 3.58
C GLY A 45 2.95 -7.93 3.23
N SER A 46 2.71 -8.77 4.23
CA SER A 46 2.09 -10.09 4.08
C SER A 46 0.57 -10.10 4.27
N THR A 47 -0.06 -8.93 4.47
CA THR A 47 -1.51 -8.84 4.71
C THR A 47 -2.20 -8.22 3.50
N LEU A 48 -3.28 -8.84 3.05
CA LEU A 48 -4.13 -8.25 2.02
C LEU A 48 -5.08 -7.27 2.71
N GLN A 49 -5.04 -5.99 2.34
CA GLN A 49 -5.97 -4.99 2.86
C GLN A 49 -7.06 -4.72 1.83
N ILE A 50 -8.30 -4.66 2.30
CA ILE A 50 -9.47 -4.36 1.47
C ILE A 50 -10.08 -3.06 1.99
N LYS A 51 -10.16 -2.06 1.12
CA LYS A 51 -10.82 -0.78 1.38
C LYS A 51 -12.18 -0.80 0.70
N HIS A 52 -13.22 -0.64 1.50
CA HIS A 52 -14.61 -0.51 1.07
C HIS A 52 -15.04 0.95 1.18
N ILE A 53 -15.61 1.48 0.10
CA ILE A 53 -16.31 2.76 0.10
C ILE A 53 -17.76 2.46 -0.29
N ILE A 54 -18.68 2.74 0.63
CA ILE A 54 -20.11 2.59 0.44
C ILE A 54 -20.72 3.99 0.43
N LYS A 55 -21.46 4.32 -0.63
CA LYS A 55 -22.21 5.57 -0.72
C LYS A 55 -23.67 5.29 -0.38
N ASP A 56 -24.21 6.00 0.60
CA ASP A 56 -25.64 5.90 0.92
C ASP A 56 -26.50 6.72 -0.05
N ASP A 57 -27.84 6.56 0.04
CA ASP A 57 -28.80 7.26 -0.81
C ASP A 57 -28.83 8.78 -0.57
N ALA A 58 -28.32 9.25 0.58
CA ALA A 58 -28.12 10.67 0.87
C ALA A 58 -26.79 11.21 0.31
N GLY A 59 -25.99 10.34 -0.34
CA GLY A 59 -24.71 10.68 -0.93
C GLY A 59 -23.53 10.67 0.05
N LYS A 60 -23.73 10.26 1.30
CA LYS A 60 -22.68 10.16 2.31
C LYS A 60 -21.81 8.94 2.04
N GLU A 61 -20.51 9.17 1.96
CA GLU A 61 -19.53 8.10 1.77
C GLU A 61 -19.04 7.58 3.12
N THR A 62 -19.15 6.28 3.34
CA THR A 62 -18.56 5.58 4.48
C THR A 62 -17.39 4.76 4.00
N MET A 63 -16.21 4.99 4.60
CA MET A 63 -14.99 4.27 4.28
C MET A 63 -14.63 3.32 5.42
N ALA A 64 -14.38 2.06 5.08
CA ALA A 64 -13.87 1.05 6.00
C ALA A 64 -12.68 0.34 5.38
N ILE A 65 -11.67 0.04 6.19
CA ILE A 65 -10.52 -0.79 5.79
C ILE A 65 -10.56 -2.05 6.62
N SER A 66 -10.60 -3.21 5.98
CA SER A 66 -10.47 -4.51 6.61
C SER A 66 -9.13 -5.15 6.22
N ASN A 67 -8.54 -5.86 7.18
CA ASN A 67 -7.39 -6.72 6.92
C ASN A 67 -7.92 -8.11 6.55
N GLY A 68 -7.76 -8.49 5.29
CA GLY A 68 -7.92 -9.87 4.86
C GLY A 68 -6.75 -10.71 5.35
N ILE A 69 -7.04 -11.90 5.85
CA ILE A 69 -6.01 -12.91 6.11
C ILE A 69 -5.46 -13.32 4.74
N SER A 70 -4.20 -12.99 4.46
CA SER A 70 -3.46 -13.64 3.37
C SER A 70 -3.44 -15.13 3.69
N GLY A 71 -4.02 -15.95 2.81
CA GLY A 71 -3.93 -17.41 2.91
C GLY A 71 -2.47 -17.87 3.00
N PRO A 72 -2.22 -19.09 3.51
CA PRO A 72 -0.87 -19.63 3.61
C PRO A 72 -0.20 -19.68 2.23
N LYS A 73 1.11 -19.36 2.22
CA LYS A 73 1.98 -19.44 1.03
C LYS A 73 2.08 -20.84 0.47
#